data_AF-A0A2M7QTV8-F1
#
_entry.id   AF-A0A2M7QTV8-F1
#
_cell.length_a   1.000
_cell.length_b   1.000
_cell.length_c   1.000
_cell.angle_alpha   90.00
_cell.angle_beta   90.00
_cell.angle_gamma   90.00
#
_symmetry.space_group_name_H-M   'P 1'
#
loop_
_entity.id
_entity.type
_entity.pdbx_description
1 polymer ?
#
loop_
_entity_poly.entity_id
_entity_poly.type
_entity_poly.pdbx_seq_one_letter_code
_entity_poly.pdbx_strand_id
1 'polypeptide(L)'
;MNLFQQLFVVSIFLVTIYILIISWRQAHDQKNSFGLAGWLYPFGIFVWGDALIIALFWLLISVASLLFNDWLLFLLLVSLFWVVRSWGEVNYWLLEQFSGIHRNKAKDLLGFLIVKNDSIFFIYQVFWQCCLVFSLLFAIYFAHLWLIRF
;
A
#
# COMPACT_ATOMS: atom_id res chain seq x y z
N MET A 1 12.93 -0.98 -20.14
CA MET A 1 13.65 -1.78 -19.12
C MET A 1 14.59 -2.78 -19.79
N ASN A 2 15.72 -3.12 -19.16
CA ASN A 2 16.54 -4.27 -19.59
C ASN A 2 15.96 -5.60 -19.05
N LEU A 3 16.47 -6.74 -19.53
CA LEU A 3 15.95 -8.07 -19.15
C LEU A 3 15.99 -8.28 -17.63
N PHE A 4 17.07 -7.88 -16.96
CA PHE A 4 17.21 -8.03 -15.52
C PHE A 4 16.13 -7.24 -14.75
N GLN A 5 15.88 -5.98 -15.15
CA GLN A 5 14.83 -5.14 -14.57
C GLN A 5 13.44 -5.75 -14.79
N GLN A 6 13.16 -6.30 -15.98
CA GLN A 6 11.88 -6.96 -16.25
C GLN A 6 11.69 -8.19 -15.39
N LEU A 7 12.70 -9.07 -15.31
CA LEU A 7 12.67 -10.26 -14.46
C LEU A 7 12.47 -9.88 -12.98
N PHE A 8 13.09 -8.79 -12.52
CA PHE A 8 12.88 -8.27 -11.18
C PHE A 8 11.43 -7.85 -10.93
N VAL A 9 10.84 -7.01 -11.80
CA VAL A 9 9.44 -6.57 -11.63
C VAL A 9 8.46 -7.73 -11.76
N VAL A 10 8.70 -8.68 -12.68
CA VAL A 10 7.92 -9.92 -12.79
C VAL A 10 8.00 -10.74 -11.50
N SER A 11 9.18 -10.85 -10.88
CA SER A 11 9.32 -11.55 -9.61
C SER A 11 8.50 -10.88 -8.50
N ILE A 12 8.55 -9.55 -8.41
CA ILE A 12 7.72 -8.78 -7.47
C ILE A 12 6.23 -9.00 -7.75
N PHE A 13 5.81 -8.96 -9.00
CA PHE A 13 4.43 -9.22 -9.42
C PHE A 13 3.94 -10.60 -8.95
N LEU A 14 4.72 -11.66 -9.19
CA LEU A 14 4.37 -13.03 -8.78
C LEU A 14 4.32 -13.19 -7.26
N VAL A 15 5.33 -12.66 -6.55
CA VAL A 15 5.35 -12.67 -5.07
C VAL A 15 4.14 -11.92 -4.52
N THR A 16 3.76 -10.81 -5.15
CA THR A 16 2.62 -10.01 -4.71
C THR A 16 1.28 -10.73 -4.89
N ILE A 17 1.10 -11.47 -5.99
CA ILE A 17 -0.09 -12.33 -6.16
C ILE A 17 -0.17 -13.35 -5.02
N TYR A 18 0.94 -13.99 -4.68
CA TYR A 18 1.00 -14.94 -3.58
C TYR A 18 0.63 -14.29 -2.24
N ILE A 19 1.17 -13.09 -1.96
CA ILE A 19 0.83 -12.32 -0.76
C ILE A 19 -0.66 -11.96 -0.73
N LEU A 20 -1.25 -11.56 -1.86
CA LEU A 20 -2.67 -11.22 -1.94
C LEU A 20 -3.56 -12.43 -1.60
N ILE A 21 -3.22 -13.62 -2.11
CA ILE A 21 -3.96 -14.86 -1.81
C ILE A 21 -3.86 -15.21 -0.32
N ILE A 22 -2.66 -15.12 0.28
CA ILE A 22 -2.47 -15.46 1.69
C ILE A 22 -3.12 -14.43 2.61
N SER A 23 -2.97 -13.15 2.30
CA SER A 23 -3.58 -12.07 3.09
C SER A 23 -5.09 -12.15 3.07
N TRP A 24 -5.71 -12.54 1.94
CA TRP A 24 -7.14 -12.85 1.90
C TRP A 24 -7.51 -13.94 2.88
N ARG A 25 -6.82 -15.08 2.85
CA ARG A 25 -7.09 -16.20 3.78
C ARG A 25 -6.90 -15.81 5.24
N GLN A 26 -5.86 -15.03 5.55
CA GLN A 26 -5.56 -14.62 6.92
C GLN A 26 -6.56 -13.59 7.44
N ALA A 27 -6.82 -12.53 6.67
CA ALA A 27 -7.68 -11.43 7.11
C ALA A 27 -9.17 -11.76 7.03
N HIS A 28 -9.62 -12.46 5.99
CA HIS A 28 -11.04 -12.79 5.78
C HIS A 28 -11.42 -14.12 6.44
N ASP A 29 -10.75 -15.22 6.07
CA ASP A 29 -11.19 -16.56 6.49
C ASP A 29 -10.81 -16.86 7.95
N GLN A 30 -9.59 -16.51 8.34
CA GLN A 30 -9.07 -16.75 9.70
C GLN A 30 -9.33 -15.59 10.67
N LYS A 31 -9.87 -14.46 10.18
CA LYS A 31 -10.11 -13.22 10.96
C LYS A 31 -8.85 -12.72 11.69
N ASN A 32 -7.68 -13.01 11.17
CA ASN A 32 -6.37 -12.74 11.76
C ASN A 32 -5.76 -11.43 11.22
N SER A 33 -6.58 -10.38 11.02
CA SER A 33 -6.12 -9.13 10.43
C SER A 33 -5.03 -8.41 11.24
N PHE A 34 -4.99 -8.65 12.56
CA PHE A 34 -4.01 -8.08 13.49
C PHE A 34 -2.73 -8.91 13.63
N GLY A 35 -2.68 -10.11 13.05
CA GLY A 35 -1.50 -10.96 13.14
C GLY A 35 -0.30 -10.32 12.45
N LEU A 36 0.85 -10.34 13.13
CA LEU A 36 2.09 -9.77 12.61
C LEU A 36 2.55 -10.50 11.35
N ALA A 37 3.01 -9.74 10.37
CA ALA A 37 3.48 -10.21 9.08
C ALA A 37 4.99 -9.98 8.92
N GLY A 38 5.80 -10.42 9.90
CA GLY A 38 7.22 -10.08 10.05
C GLY A 38 8.08 -10.14 8.78
N TRP A 39 7.95 -11.20 7.99
CA TRP A 39 8.73 -11.38 6.76
C TRP A 39 8.29 -10.48 5.60
N LEU A 40 7.14 -9.82 5.72
CA LEU A 40 6.59 -8.87 4.74
C LEU A 40 6.89 -7.40 5.06
N TYR A 41 7.65 -7.13 6.12
CA TYR A 41 8.02 -5.76 6.49
C TYR A 41 8.75 -5.01 5.36
N PRO A 42 9.63 -5.63 4.54
CA PRO A 42 10.22 -4.97 3.38
C PRO A 42 9.24 -4.60 2.26
N PHE A 43 7.99 -5.03 2.34
CA PHE A 43 6.90 -4.58 1.46
C PHE A 43 6.05 -3.48 2.11
N GLY A 44 6.41 -3.02 3.31
CA GLY A 44 5.64 -2.06 4.11
C GLY A 44 4.41 -2.67 4.79
N ILE A 45 4.34 -4.00 4.88
CA ILE A 45 3.24 -4.76 5.47
C ILE A 45 3.62 -5.16 6.88
N PHE A 46 2.97 -4.62 7.92
CA PHE A 46 3.27 -4.99 9.31
C PHE A 46 2.29 -6.01 9.89
N VAL A 47 1.03 -5.96 9.46
CA VAL A 47 -0.02 -6.89 9.87
C VAL A 47 -0.78 -7.44 8.65
N TRP A 48 -1.48 -8.57 8.81
CA TRP A 48 -2.18 -9.21 7.69
C TRP A 48 -3.27 -8.34 7.04
N GLY A 49 -3.90 -7.42 7.77
CA GLY A 49 -4.86 -6.50 7.16
C GLY A 49 -4.19 -5.46 6.23
N ASP A 50 -2.95 -5.03 6.52
CA ASP A 50 -2.17 -4.16 5.61
C ASP A 50 -1.94 -4.88 4.27
N ALA A 51 -1.63 -6.18 4.35
CA ALA A 51 -1.23 -6.99 3.22
C ALA A 51 -2.29 -7.02 2.11
N LEU A 52 -3.58 -6.96 2.46
CA LEU A 52 -4.67 -6.91 1.47
C LEU A 52 -4.54 -5.71 0.53
N ILE A 53 -4.30 -4.53 1.09
CA ILE A 53 -4.28 -3.28 0.34
C ILE A 53 -2.91 -3.06 -0.30
N ILE A 54 -1.84 -3.32 0.45
CA ILE A 54 -0.47 -3.12 -0.01
C ILE A 54 -0.12 -4.11 -1.12
N ALA A 55 -0.59 -5.36 -1.06
CA ALA A 55 -0.39 -6.29 -2.17
C ALA A 55 -1.11 -5.81 -3.44
N LEU A 56 -2.34 -5.30 -3.35
CA LEU A 56 -3.01 -4.70 -4.52
C LEU A 56 -2.21 -3.52 -5.08
N PHE A 57 -1.67 -2.66 -4.21
CA PHE A 57 -0.80 -1.57 -4.64
C PHE A 57 0.45 -2.07 -5.38
N TRP A 58 1.21 -3.00 -4.79
CA TRP A 58 2.41 -3.58 -5.41
C TRP A 58 2.11 -4.25 -6.75
N LEU A 59 0.95 -4.89 -6.87
CA LEU A 59 0.49 -5.53 -8.10
C LEU A 59 0.26 -4.47 -9.18
N LEU A 60 -0.47 -3.41 -8.86
CA LEU A 60 -0.78 -2.33 -9.80
C LEU A 60 0.48 -1.61 -10.28
N ILE A 61 1.43 -1.27 -9.40
CA ILE A 61 2.65 -0.58 -9.82
C ILE A 61 3.56 -1.49 -10.65
N SER A 62 3.57 -2.79 -10.37
CA SER A 62 4.33 -3.77 -11.16
C SER A 62 3.73 -3.91 -12.57
N VAL A 63 2.40 -4.01 -12.66
CA VAL A 63 1.68 -4.02 -13.95
C VAL A 63 1.94 -2.73 -14.71
N ALA A 64 1.80 -1.56 -14.08
CA ALA A 64 2.04 -0.28 -14.74
C ALA A 64 3.47 -0.19 -15.28
N SER A 65 4.49 -0.53 -14.48
CA SER A 65 5.88 -0.50 -14.93
C SER A 65 6.14 -1.44 -16.12
N LEU A 66 5.59 -2.65 -16.10
CA LEU A 66 5.72 -3.60 -17.21
C LEU A 66 4.99 -3.11 -18.47
N LEU A 67 3.78 -2.55 -18.33
CA LEU A 67 3.01 -2.01 -19.45
C LEU A 67 3.70 -0.83 -20.13
N PHE A 68 4.27 0.09 -19.34
CA PHE A 68 4.99 1.25 -19.87
C PHE A 68 6.46 0.94 -20.18
N ASN A 69 6.94 -0.26 -19.85
CA ASN A 69 8.34 -0.67 -19.95
C ASN A 69 9.32 0.33 -19.28
N ASP A 70 8.88 0.92 -18.17
CA ASP A 70 9.56 2.02 -17.47
C ASP A 70 10.01 1.60 -16.07
N TRP A 71 11.34 1.48 -15.90
CA TRP A 71 11.99 1.14 -14.64
C TRP A 71 11.98 2.29 -13.64
N LEU A 72 12.13 3.53 -14.12
CA LEU A 72 12.18 4.70 -13.26
C LEU A 72 10.82 4.98 -12.65
N LEU A 73 9.74 4.75 -13.41
CA LEU A 73 8.38 4.79 -12.88
C LEU A 73 8.19 3.83 -11.70
N PHE A 74 8.70 2.60 -11.81
CA PHE A 74 8.66 1.62 -10.72
C PHE A 74 9.43 2.13 -9.50
N LEU A 75 10.69 2.53 -9.67
CA LEU A 75 11.52 3.05 -8.57
C LEU A 75 10.92 4.29 -7.91
N LEU A 76 10.31 5.19 -8.69
CA LEU A 76 9.63 6.37 -8.19
C LEU A 76 8.43 5.99 -7.31
N LEU A 77 7.56 5.09 -7.79
CA LEU A 77 6.42 4.61 -7.02
C LEU A 77 6.83 3.88 -5.73
N VAL A 78 7.91 3.08 -5.78
CA VAL A 78 8.49 2.45 -4.60
C VAL A 78 9.01 3.48 -3.60
N SER A 79 9.70 4.51 -4.08
CA SER A 79 10.25 5.57 -3.23
C SER A 79 9.15 6.41 -2.58
N LEU A 80 8.15 6.83 -3.37
CA LEU A 80 6.98 7.55 -2.87
C LEU A 80 6.19 6.71 -1.87
N PHE A 81 6.00 5.42 -2.13
CA PHE A 81 5.38 4.50 -1.21
C PHE A 81 6.09 4.48 0.14
N TRP A 82 7.41 4.32 0.16
CA TRP A 82 8.16 4.30 1.41
C TRP A 82 8.15 5.62 2.16
N VAL A 83 8.20 6.75 1.46
CA VAL A 83 8.04 8.08 2.07
C VAL A 83 6.68 8.19 2.77
N VAL A 84 5.60 7.90 2.04
CA VAL A 84 4.22 8.00 2.57
C VAL A 84 3.99 7.00 3.70
N ARG A 85 4.44 5.75 3.53
CA ARG A 85 4.28 4.67 4.52
C ARG A 85 5.01 5.01 5.82
N SER A 86 6.27 5.44 5.72
CA SER A 86 7.09 5.78 6.90
C SER A 86 6.55 7.01 7.61
N TRP A 87 6.17 8.05 6.85
CA TRP A 87 5.54 9.24 7.40
C TRP A 87 4.24 8.89 8.14
N GLY A 88 3.40 8.05 7.53
CA GLY A 88 2.16 7.61 8.14
C GLY A 88 2.35 6.79 9.42
N GLU A 89 3.34 5.89 9.47
CA GLU A 89 3.68 5.17 10.72
C GLU A 89 4.17 6.10 11.82
N VAL A 90 5.06 7.04 11.50
CA VAL A 90 5.55 8.01 12.49
C VAL A 90 4.38 8.79 13.09
N ASN A 91 3.47 9.28 12.24
CA ASN A 91 2.28 10.00 12.73
C ASN A 91 1.35 9.09 13.52
N TYR A 92 1.13 7.85 13.09
CA TYR A 92 0.32 6.87 13.81
C TYR A 92 0.86 6.66 15.23
N TRP A 93 2.15 6.36 15.38
CA TRP A 93 2.76 6.10 16.69
C TRP A 93 2.78 7.34 17.60
N LEU A 94 3.00 8.53 17.03
CA LEU A 94 2.91 9.78 17.79
C LEU A 94 1.48 10.02 18.30
N LEU A 95 0.48 9.85 17.44
CA LEU A 95 -0.92 10.07 17.83
C LEU A 95 -1.40 9.02 18.82
N GLU A 96 -0.99 7.76 18.66
CA GLU A 96 -1.32 6.69 19.61
C GLU A 96 -0.75 6.97 21.02
N GLN A 97 0.40 7.63 21.11
CA GLN A 97 1.04 7.98 22.39
C GLN A 97 0.45 9.23 23.05
N PHE A 98 0.07 10.23 22.25
CA PHE A 98 -0.22 11.58 22.77
C PHE A 98 -1.64 12.07 22.54
N SER A 99 -2.51 11.32 21.85
CA SER A 99 -3.88 11.73 21.54
C SER A 99 -4.93 10.74 22.03
N GLY A 100 -6.11 11.27 22.41
CA GLY A 100 -7.28 10.44 22.68
C GLY A 100 -7.85 9.86 21.39
N ILE A 101 -8.18 8.57 21.41
CA ILE A 101 -8.76 7.90 20.24
C ILE A 101 -10.25 8.25 20.10
N HIS A 102 -10.57 9.07 19.10
CA HIS A 102 -11.95 9.38 18.71
C HIS A 102 -12.23 8.85 17.29
N ARG A 103 -12.92 7.70 17.21
CA ARG A 103 -13.21 7.01 15.94
C ARG A 103 -14.71 6.85 15.74
N ASN A 104 -15.14 6.88 14.48
CA ASN A 104 -16.47 6.42 14.08
C ASN A 104 -16.63 4.92 14.42
N LYS A 105 -17.86 4.43 14.58
CA LYS A 105 -18.07 3.00 14.84
C LYS A 105 -17.64 2.22 13.60
N ALA A 106 -16.85 1.16 13.78
CA ALA A 106 -16.33 0.34 12.69
C ALA A 106 -17.43 -0.13 11.72
N LYS A 107 -18.58 -0.53 12.27
CA LYS A 107 -19.76 -1.00 11.51
C LYS A 107 -20.37 0.03 10.56
N ASP A 108 -20.09 1.32 10.76
CA ASP A 108 -20.61 2.40 9.92
C ASP A 108 -19.70 2.62 8.68
N LEU A 109 -18.55 1.95 8.61
CA LEU A 109 -17.60 2.04 7.50
C LEU A 109 -17.87 0.96 6.45
N LEU A 110 -17.82 1.32 5.16
CA LEU A 110 -18.16 0.41 4.05
C LEU A 110 -17.34 -0.90 4.05
N GLY A 111 -16.04 -0.81 4.31
CA GLY A 111 -15.19 -2.02 4.30
C GLY A 111 -15.38 -2.93 5.53
N PHE A 112 -16.23 -2.57 6.50
CA PHE A 112 -16.59 -3.47 7.61
C PHE A 112 -17.26 -4.74 7.12
N LEU A 113 -17.94 -4.70 5.95
CA LEU A 113 -18.54 -5.89 5.34
C LEU A 113 -17.51 -6.99 5.02
N ILE A 114 -16.24 -6.61 4.81
CA ILE A 114 -15.16 -7.51 4.41
C ILE A 114 -14.47 -8.11 5.64
N VAL A 115 -13.99 -7.29 6.57
CA VAL A 115 -13.19 -7.75 7.73
C VAL A 115 -13.98 -7.92 9.03
N LYS A 116 -15.15 -7.27 9.16
CA LYS A 116 -16.09 -7.38 10.28
C LYS A 116 -15.47 -7.19 11.67
N ASN A 117 -14.40 -6.40 11.78
CA ASN A 117 -13.72 -6.09 13.03
C ASN A 117 -13.04 -4.70 12.94
N ASP A 118 -12.38 -4.28 14.01
CA ASP A 118 -11.73 -2.97 14.10
C ASP A 118 -10.49 -2.83 13.20
N SER A 119 -10.05 -3.89 12.51
CA SER A 119 -8.96 -3.78 11.52
C SER A 119 -9.29 -2.84 10.37
N ILE A 120 -10.56 -2.53 10.20
CA ILE A 120 -11.02 -1.60 9.18
C ILE A 120 -10.35 -0.23 9.27
N PHE A 121 -9.99 0.24 10.47
CA PHE A 121 -9.36 1.55 10.63
C PHE A 121 -7.99 1.62 9.98
N PHE A 122 -7.12 0.63 10.25
CA PHE A 122 -5.79 0.62 9.67
C PHE A 122 -5.82 0.20 8.19
N ILE A 123 -6.79 -0.62 7.77
CA ILE A 123 -7.05 -0.88 6.33
C ILE A 123 -7.36 0.42 5.59
N TYR A 124 -8.22 1.27 6.15
CA TYR A 124 -8.52 2.58 5.58
C TYR A 124 -7.30 3.50 5.57
N GLN A 125 -6.52 3.52 6.66
CA GLN A 125 -5.27 4.29 6.74
C GLN A 125 -4.33 3.90 5.60
N VAL A 126 -4.07 2.61 5.42
CA VAL A 126 -3.18 2.09 4.38
C VAL A 126 -3.74 2.33 2.99
N PHE A 127 -5.05 2.19 2.79
CA PHE A 127 -5.72 2.55 1.52
C PHE A 127 -5.47 4.00 1.14
N TRP A 128 -5.66 4.93 2.08
CA TRP A 128 -5.41 6.36 1.82
C TRP A 128 -3.94 6.68 1.61
N GLN A 129 -3.02 5.96 2.26
CA GLN A 129 -1.59 6.05 1.97
C GLN A 129 -1.30 5.63 0.51
N CYS A 130 -1.86 4.53 0.03
CA CYS A 130 -1.72 4.11 -1.37
C CYS A 130 -2.32 5.14 -2.34
N CYS A 131 -3.49 5.70 -2.03
CA CYS A 131 -4.07 6.78 -2.84
C CYS A 131 -3.15 8.01 -2.88
N LEU A 132 -2.58 8.41 -1.74
CA LEU A 132 -1.67 9.55 -1.65
C LEU A 132 -0.43 9.35 -2.52
N VAL A 133 0.11 8.13 -2.61
CA VAL A 133 1.25 7.83 -3.52
C VAL A 133 0.90 8.14 -4.97
N PHE A 134 -0.25 7.68 -5.45
CA PHE A 134 -0.70 7.98 -6.81
C PHE A 134 -0.99 9.48 -7.00
N SER A 135 -1.60 10.14 -6.00
CA SER A 135 -1.83 11.59 -6.05
C SER A 135 -0.51 12.37 -6.14
N LEU A 136 0.52 11.98 -5.41
CA LEU A 136 1.85 12.59 -5.48
C LEU A 136 2.51 12.36 -6.85
N LEU A 137 2.38 11.17 -7.42
CA LEU A 137 2.86 10.90 -8.79
C LEU A 137 2.19 11.83 -9.81
N PHE A 138 0.86 11.97 -9.76
CA PHE A 138 0.14 12.88 -10.65
C PHE A 138 0.50 14.35 -10.40
N ALA A 139 0.69 14.75 -9.14
CA ALA A 139 1.13 16.10 -8.80
C ALA A 139 2.51 16.41 -9.43
N ILE A 140 3.48 15.50 -9.31
CA ILE A 140 4.80 15.62 -9.95
C ILE A 140 4.65 15.73 -11.46
N TYR A 141 3.86 14.84 -12.07
CA TYR A 141 3.63 14.84 -13.52
C TYR A 141 3.01 16.15 -14.03
N PHE A 142 1.95 16.64 -13.38
CA PHE A 142 1.29 17.88 -13.76
C PHE A 142 2.15 19.11 -13.50
N ALA A 143 2.93 19.14 -12.43
CA ALA A 143 3.90 20.21 -12.17
C ALA A 143 4.96 20.28 -13.27
N HIS A 144 5.49 19.13 -13.71
CA HIS A 144 6.43 19.05 -14.82
C HIS A 144 5.82 19.53 -16.14
N LEU A 145 4.59 19.11 -16.47
CA LEU A 145 3.89 19.59 -17.66
C LEU A 145 3.63 21.10 -17.64
N TRP A 146 3.32 21.65 -16.46
CA TRP A 146 3.14 23.08 -16.28
C TRP A 146 4.45 23.84 -16.57
N LEU A 147 5.58 23.41 -16.01
CA LEU A 147 6.89 24.03 -16.23
C LEU A 147 7.42 23.94 -17.67
N ILE A 148 6.95 22.98 -18.47
CA ILE A 148 7.33 22.89 -19.90
C ILE A 148 6.48 23.83 -20.76
N ARG A 149 5.23 24.10 -20.35
CA ARG A 149 4.27 24.90 -21.14
C ARG A 149 4.38 26.40 -20.87
N PHE A 150 5.03 26.80 -19.78
CA PHE A 150 5.27 28.19 -19.38
C PHE A 150 6.76 28.48 -19.35
#